data_AF-A0A537FQ09-F1
#
_entry.id   AF-A0A537FQ09-F1
#
_cell.length_a   1.000
_cell.length_b   1.000
_cell.length_c   1.000
_cell.angle_alpha   90.00
_cell.angle_beta   90.00
_cell.angle_gamma   90.00
#
_symmetry.space_group_name_H-M   'P 1'
#
loop_
_entity.id
_entity.type
_entity.pdbx_description
1 polymer ?
#
loop_
_entity_poly.entity_id
_entity_poly.type
_entity_poly.pdbx_seq_one_letter_code
_entity_poly.pdbx_strand_id
1 'polypeptide(L)'
;MHKREFYSTRYLLRLANRESYSPEDAQAVSEQIRKILGSKESASHFRISTQALEFNLFARDEAELQERIRLLEEHGHKILSTKILDTPPVAIGEAEALSGGINLFNEERFWESHEVLESIWRVSEGSEKEALHSLILIAAAFVHFQKGEPDICLSVLKRATTRMPMGSSRIPVDFTKLRQDVDSILNSGRIQLFKI
;
A
#
# COMPACT_ATOMS: atom_id res chain seq x y z
N MET A 1 -21.19 5.97 -35.19
CA MET A 1 -20.33 4.84 -34.81
C MET A 1 -19.51 5.26 -33.59
N HIS A 2 -20.06 5.12 -32.38
CA HIS A 2 -19.39 5.53 -31.15
C HIS A 2 -18.29 4.52 -30.82
N LYS A 3 -17.04 4.99 -30.74
CA LYS A 3 -15.97 4.25 -30.05
C LYS A 3 -16.43 4.05 -28.61
N ARG A 4 -16.81 2.82 -28.25
CA ARG A 4 -16.85 2.42 -26.84
C ARG A 4 -15.40 2.44 -26.36
N GLU A 5 -14.99 3.49 -25.65
CA GLU A 5 -13.85 3.38 -24.75
C GLU A 5 -14.20 2.28 -23.75
N PHE A 6 -13.55 1.13 -23.87
CA PHE A 6 -13.67 0.08 -22.87
C PHE A 6 -12.90 0.55 -21.64
N TYR A 7 -13.60 1.17 -20.69
CA TYR A 7 -13.04 1.44 -19.37
C TYR A 7 -12.73 0.10 -18.71
N SER A 8 -11.46 -0.16 -18.43
CA SER A 8 -11.04 -1.32 -17.66
C SER A 8 -11.19 -1.01 -16.17
N THR A 9 -11.93 -1.86 -15.44
CA THR A 9 -12.04 -1.80 -13.98
C THR A 9 -10.71 -2.15 -13.34
N ARG A 10 -10.33 -1.38 -12.32
CA ARG A 10 -9.12 -1.61 -11.51
C ARG A 10 -9.44 -2.45 -10.29
N TYR A 11 -8.61 -3.46 -10.09
CA TYR A 11 -8.64 -4.33 -8.92
C TYR A 11 -7.28 -4.29 -8.23
N LEU A 12 -7.26 -4.20 -6.90
CA LEU A 12 -6.09 -4.52 -6.10
C LEU A 12 -6.05 -6.04 -5.96
N LEU A 13 -5.09 -6.66 -6.62
CA LEU A 13 -4.81 -8.09 -6.48
C LEU A 13 -3.67 -8.29 -5.49
N ARG A 14 -3.83 -9.27 -4.60
CA ARG A 14 -2.77 -9.71 -3.67
C ARG A 14 -2.48 -11.18 -3.93
N LEU A 15 -1.23 -11.49 -4.23
CA LEU A 15 -0.71 -12.85 -4.35
C LEU A 15 0.15 -13.17 -3.14
N ALA A 16 0.21 -14.43 -2.70
CA ALA A 16 1.10 -14.82 -1.61
C ALA A 16 2.57 -14.72 -2.04
N ASN A 17 3.40 -14.05 -1.24
CA ASN A 17 4.85 -14.02 -1.47
C ASN A 17 5.48 -15.33 -0.97
N ARG A 18 5.49 -16.36 -1.82
CA ARG A 18 6.01 -17.70 -1.48
C ARG A 18 7.49 -17.89 -1.80
N GLU A 19 8.00 -17.09 -2.73
CA GLU A 19 9.39 -17.18 -3.23
C GLU A 19 10.35 -16.28 -2.43
N SER A 20 9.88 -15.68 -1.32
CA SER A 20 10.67 -14.76 -0.50
C SER A 20 11.21 -13.55 -1.28
N TYR A 21 10.41 -13.05 -2.23
CA TYR A 21 10.72 -11.81 -2.93
C TYR A 21 10.85 -10.66 -1.96
N SER A 22 11.80 -9.78 -2.23
CA SER A 22 12.03 -8.54 -1.52
C SER A 22 11.56 -7.35 -2.37
N PRO A 23 11.49 -6.13 -1.81
CA PRO A 23 11.17 -4.96 -2.62
C PRO A 23 12.17 -4.67 -3.76
N GLU A 24 13.40 -5.14 -3.68
CA GLU A 24 14.39 -5.02 -4.76
C GLU A 24 13.97 -5.82 -6.02
N ASP A 25 13.15 -6.86 -5.84
CA ASP A 25 12.65 -7.71 -6.92
C ASP A 25 11.43 -7.13 -7.63
N ALA A 26 10.92 -5.97 -7.21
CA ALA A 26 9.66 -5.39 -7.69
C ALA A 26 9.61 -5.24 -9.22
N GLN A 27 10.72 -4.85 -9.85
CA GLN A 27 10.79 -4.75 -11.30
C GLN A 27 10.69 -6.12 -11.97
N ALA A 28 11.51 -7.10 -11.55
CA ALA A 28 11.55 -8.43 -12.14
C ALA A 28 10.20 -9.16 -11.97
N VAL A 29 9.60 -9.08 -10.78
CA VAL A 29 8.27 -9.64 -10.51
C VAL A 29 7.21 -8.99 -11.40
N SER A 30 7.26 -7.67 -11.59
CA SER A 30 6.29 -6.98 -12.46
C SER A 30 6.35 -7.46 -13.91
N GLU A 31 7.55 -7.74 -14.42
CA GLU A 31 7.78 -8.24 -15.76
C GLU A 31 7.28 -9.69 -15.90
N GLN A 32 7.54 -10.53 -14.90
CA GLN A 32 7.03 -11.90 -14.86
C GLN A 32 5.49 -11.94 -14.87
N ILE A 33 4.84 -11.16 -13.98
CA ILE A 33 3.38 -11.12 -13.88
C ILE A 33 2.76 -10.62 -15.18
N ARG A 34 3.30 -9.54 -15.77
CA ARG A 34 2.80 -9.02 -17.06
C ARG A 34 2.97 -10.01 -18.21
N LYS A 35 4.04 -10.82 -18.18
CA LYS A 35 4.25 -11.89 -19.17
C LYS A 35 3.19 -12.97 -19.04
N ILE A 36 2.85 -13.39 -17.82
CA ILE A 36 1.76 -14.35 -17.55
C ILE A 36 0.42 -13.80 -18.06
N LEU A 37 0.15 -12.51 -17.82
CA LEU A 37 -1.07 -11.83 -18.22
C LEU A 37 -1.11 -11.44 -19.71
N GLY A 38 -0.01 -11.63 -20.45
CA GLY A 38 0.06 -11.38 -21.90
C GLY A 38 0.09 -9.92 -22.35
N SER A 39 0.15 -8.94 -21.44
CA SER A 39 0.16 -7.51 -21.78
C SER A 39 0.83 -6.67 -20.69
N LYS A 40 1.51 -5.57 -21.06
CA LYS A 40 2.12 -4.64 -20.08
C LYS A 40 1.08 -3.79 -19.36
N GLU A 41 -0.03 -3.49 -20.03
CA GLU A 41 -1.15 -2.68 -19.57
C GLU A 41 -2.06 -3.46 -18.61
N SER A 42 -1.90 -4.78 -18.55
CA SER A 42 -2.68 -5.68 -17.69
C SER A 42 -2.53 -5.41 -16.20
N ALA A 43 -1.37 -4.88 -15.78
CA ALA A 43 -1.03 -4.67 -14.38
C ALA A 43 -0.06 -3.49 -14.15
N SER A 44 -0.23 -2.79 -13.02
CA SER A 44 0.61 -1.65 -12.62
C SER A 44 0.70 -1.50 -11.10
N HIS A 45 1.50 -0.53 -10.62
CA HIS A 45 1.63 -0.20 -9.19
C HIS A 45 2.01 -1.42 -8.33
N PHE A 46 3.05 -2.14 -8.74
CA PHE A 46 3.56 -3.31 -8.02
C PHE A 46 4.21 -2.89 -6.70
N ARG A 47 3.91 -3.64 -5.64
CA ARG A 47 4.45 -3.52 -4.28
C ARG A 47 4.74 -4.92 -3.76
N ILE A 48 5.86 -5.10 -3.10
CA ILE A 48 6.25 -6.38 -2.49
C ILE A 48 6.36 -6.19 -0.98
N SER A 49 5.53 -6.91 -0.24
CA SER A 49 5.61 -7.04 1.21
C SER A 49 6.21 -8.39 1.59
N THR A 50 6.50 -8.58 2.88
CA THR A 50 6.98 -9.89 3.36
C THR A 50 5.97 -11.01 3.15
N GLN A 51 4.67 -10.68 3.03
CA GLN A 51 3.58 -11.66 2.92
C GLN A 51 2.96 -11.71 1.52
N ALA A 52 3.06 -10.64 0.73
CA ALA A 52 2.28 -10.50 -0.50
C ALA A 52 2.99 -9.75 -1.62
N LEU A 53 2.63 -10.11 -2.85
CA LEU A 53 2.82 -9.29 -4.04
C LEU A 53 1.51 -8.57 -4.30
N GLU A 54 1.52 -7.25 -4.31
CA GLU A 54 0.32 -6.42 -4.48
C GLU A 54 0.46 -5.58 -5.74
N PHE A 55 -0.59 -5.54 -6.56
CA PHE A 55 -0.60 -4.71 -7.77
C PHE A 55 -2.03 -4.41 -8.22
N ASN A 56 -2.15 -3.39 -9.05
CA ASN A 56 -3.39 -3.08 -9.73
C ASN A 56 -3.50 -3.99 -10.95
N LEU A 57 -4.56 -4.78 -11.03
CA LEU A 57 -4.96 -5.58 -12.19
C LEU A 57 -6.11 -4.87 -12.91
N PHE A 58 -6.07 -4.83 -14.25
CA PHE A 58 -7.09 -4.15 -15.06
C PHE A 58 -7.88 -5.16 -15.89
N ALA A 59 -9.19 -5.24 -15.74
CA ALA A 59 -10.03 -6.13 -16.56
C ALA A 59 -11.24 -5.37 -17.12
N ARG A 60 -11.69 -5.72 -18.34
CA ARG A 60 -12.85 -5.06 -18.97
C ARG A 60 -14.17 -5.52 -18.33
N ASP A 61 -14.22 -6.74 -17.86
CA ASP A 61 -15.37 -7.37 -17.23
C ASP A 61 -14.94 -8.49 -16.28
N GLU A 62 -15.91 -9.08 -15.59
CA GLU A 62 -15.69 -10.17 -14.65
C GLU A 62 -15.12 -11.43 -15.32
N ALA A 63 -15.49 -11.71 -16.57
CA ALA A 63 -14.97 -12.88 -17.29
C ALA A 63 -13.47 -12.75 -17.57
N GLU A 64 -13.01 -11.56 -17.98
CA GLU A 64 -11.58 -11.30 -18.16
C GLU A 64 -10.82 -11.31 -16.83
N LEU A 65 -11.43 -10.84 -15.73
CA LEU A 65 -10.84 -10.93 -14.40
C LEU A 65 -10.60 -12.39 -14.00
N GLN A 66 -11.61 -13.24 -14.15
CA GLN A 66 -11.54 -14.66 -13.78
C GLN A 66 -10.51 -15.42 -14.63
N GLU A 67 -10.42 -15.15 -15.93
CA GLU A 67 -9.38 -15.76 -16.78
C GLU A 67 -7.97 -15.34 -16.36
N ARG A 68 -7.76 -14.08 -15.99
CA ARG A 68 -6.45 -13.60 -15.50
C ARG A 68 -6.07 -14.19 -14.15
N ILE A 69 -7.04 -14.34 -13.24
CA ILE A 69 -6.83 -15.05 -11.97
C ILE A 69 -6.42 -16.49 -12.24
N ARG A 70 -7.16 -17.19 -13.11
CA ARG A 70 -6.87 -18.57 -13.50
C ARG A 70 -5.46 -18.70 -14.09
N LEU A 71 -5.05 -17.80 -14.98
CA LEU A 71 -3.70 -17.80 -15.55
C LEU A 71 -2.63 -17.67 -14.46
N LEU A 72 -2.82 -16.80 -13.46
CA LEU A 72 -1.89 -16.65 -12.34
C LEU A 72 -1.82 -17.93 -11.49
N GLU A 73 -2.97 -18.56 -11.22
CA GLU A 73 -3.04 -19.82 -10.46
C GLU A 73 -2.39 -21.00 -11.20
N GLU A 74 -2.62 -21.11 -12.52
CA GLU A 74 -1.96 -22.11 -13.38
C GLU A 74 -0.44 -21.95 -13.42
N HIS A 75 0.07 -20.74 -13.18
CA HIS A 75 1.49 -20.45 -13.02
C HIS A 75 1.98 -20.54 -11.56
N GLY A 76 1.17 -21.11 -10.65
CA GLY A 76 1.57 -21.45 -9.28
C GLY A 76 1.38 -20.34 -8.25
N HIS A 77 0.85 -19.17 -8.64
CA HIS A 77 0.56 -18.11 -7.70
C HIS A 77 -0.68 -18.43 -6.86
N LYS A 78 -0.63 -18.14 -5.56
CA LYS A 78 -1.82 -18.22 -4.68
C LYS A 78 -2.46 -16.86 -4.57
N ILE A 79 -3.72 -16.73 -4.96
CA ILE A 79 -4.51 -15.51 -4.68
C ILE A 79 -4.79 -15.42 -3.17
N LEU A 80 -4.47 -14.27 -2.58
CA LEU A 80 -4.85 -13.93 -1.21
C LEU A 80 -6.15 -13.14 -1.19
N SER A 81 -6.30 -12.16 -2.08
CA SER A 81 -7.51 -11.34 -2.19
C SER A 81 -7.57 -10.61 -3.52
N THR A 82 -8.80 -10.30 -3.93
CA THR A 82 -9.11 -9.42 -5.05
C THR A 82 -10.09 -8.36 -4.55
N LYS A 83 -9.75 -7.08 -4.70
CA LYS A 83 -10.59 -5.95 -4.25
C LYS A 83 -10.80 -4.98 -5.40
N ILE A 84 -12.05 -4.66 -5.73
CA ILE A 84 -12.34 -3.59 -6.69
C ILE A 84 -11.93 -2.23 -6.12
N LEU A 85 -11.27 -1.40 -6.93
CA LEU A 85 -10.79 -0.07 -6.51
C LEU A 85 -11.68 1.07 -7.00
N ASP A 86 -12.38 0.89 -8.11
CA ASP A 86 -13.22 1.93 -8.72
C ASP A 86 -14.64 1.91 -8.13
N THR A 87 -14.73 1.87 -6.80
CA THR A 87 -15.99 1.97 -6.05
C THR A 87 -15.99 3.21 -5.16
N PRO A 88 -17.14 3.86 -4.96
CA PRO A 88 -17.26 4.93 -3.98
C PRO A 88 -16.74 4.49 -2.60
N PRO A 89 -16.06 5.37 -1.84
CA PRO A 89 -15.66 5.08 -0.48
C PRO A 89 -16.87 4.66 0.35
N VAL A 90 -16.74 3.54 1.07
CA VAL A 90 -17.74 3.17 2.08
C VAL A 90 -17.59 4.13 3.24
N ALA A 91 -18.69 4.76 3.66
CA ALA A 91 -18.71 5.59 4.86
C ALA A 91 -18.42 4.70 6.08
N ILE A 92 -17.21 4.82 6.62
CA ILE A 92 -16.77 4.16 7.84
C ILE A 92 -16.61 5.22 8.94
N GLY A 93 -16.87 4.85 10.19
CA GLY A 93 -16.70 5.77 11.31
C GLY A 93 -15.22 6.09 11.55
N GLU A 94 -14.91 7.27 12.11
CA GLU A 94 -13.51 7.71 12.31
C GLU A 94 -12.69 6.71 13.14
N ALA A 95 -13.25 6.16 14.20
CA ALA A 95 -12.59 5.17 15.05
C ALA A 95 -12.34 3.84 14.32
N GLU A 96 -13.26 3.42 13.45
CA GLU A 96 -13.13 2.21 12.62
C GLU A 96 -12.05 2.42 11.54
N ALA A 97 -12.04 3.58 10.89
CA ALA A 97 -11.01 3.95 9.93
C ALA A 97 -9.62 3.98 10.58
N LEU A 98 -9.51 4.56 11.78
CA LEU A 98 -8.24 4.63 12.50
C LEU A 98 -7.71 3.24 12.86
N SER A 99 -8.55 2.41 13.49
CA SER A 99 -8.19 1.02 13.84
C SER A 99 -7.88 0.18 12.59
N GLY A 100 -8.70 0.31 11.55
CA GLY A 100 -8.48 -0.36 10.27
C GLY A 100 -7.18 0.06 9.59
N GLY A 101 -6.87 1.36 9.57
CA GLY A 101 -5.63 1.90 9.03
C GLY A 101 -4.38 1.38 9.77
N ILE A 102 -4.44 1.29 11.10
CA ILE A 102 -3.37 0.71 11.93
C ILE A 102 -3.20 -0.78 11.65
N ASN A 103 -4.28 -1.55 11.59
CA ASN A 103 -4.22 -2.98 11.29
C ASN A 103 -3.62 -3.22 9.89
N LEU A 104 -4.05 -2.45 8.89
CA LEU A 104 -3.49 -2.51 7.53
C LEU A 104 -1.99 -2.16 7.54
N PHE A 105 -1.56 -1.15 8.30
CA PHE A 105 -0.15 -0.82 8.44
C PHE A 105 0.65 -2.01 9.00
N ASN A 106 0.13 -2.63 10.05
CA ASN A 106 0.77 -3.75 10.73
C ASN A 106 0.78 -5.05 9.91
N GLU A 107 -0.05 -5.14 8.88
CA GLU A 107 -0.06 -6.18 7.84
C GLU A 107 0.83 -5.85 6.62
N GLU A 108 1.58 -4.75 6.68
CA GLU A 108 2.35 -4.20 5.55
C GLU A 108 1.50 -3.82 4.33
N ARG A 109 0.20 -3.56 4.51
CA ARG A 109 -0.70 -3.06 3.46
C ARG A 109 -0.68 -1.53 3.44
N PHE A 110 0.52 -0.97 3.29
CA PHE A 110 0.76 0.45 3.51
C PHE A 110 -0.03 1.35 2.57
N TRP A 111 -0.30 0.92 1.34
CA TRP A 111 -1.14 1.68 0.42
C TRP A 111 -2.59 1.77 0.91
N GLU A 112 -3.20 0.65 1.33
CA GLU A 112 -4.56 0.70 1.88
C GLU A 112 -4.62 1.43 3.21
N SER A 113 -3.59 1.28 4.06
CA SER A 113 -3.45 2.06 5.29
C SER A 113 -3.43 3.56 5.00
N HIS A 114 -2.64 4.00 4.01
CA HIS A 114 -2.60 5.38 3.53
C HIS A 114 -4.00 5.86 3.13
N GLU A 115 -4.70 5.15 2.24
CA GLU A 115 -6.02 5.56 1.75
C GLU A 115 -7.04 5.70 2.89
N VAL A 116 -7.06 4.72 3.81
CA VAL A 116 -8.00 4.71 4.94
C VAL A 116 -7.70 5.87 5.90
N LEU A 117 -6.44 6.09 6.28
CA LEU A 117 -6.06 7.17 7.19
C LEU A 117 -6.25 8.55 6.55
N GLU A 118 -6.05 8.68 5.23
CA GLU A 118 -6.28 9.94 4.52
C GLU A 118 -7.75 10.37 4.57
N SER A 119 -8.69 9.41 4.59
CA SER A 119 -10.13 9.71 4.68
C SER A 119 -10.50 10.49 5.95
N ILE A 120 -9.96 10.10 7.11
CA ILE A 120 -10.18 10.80 8.39
C ILE A 120 -9.28 12.02 8.55
N TRP A 121 -8.08 12.01 7.95
CA TRP A 121 -7.21 13.18 7.94
C TRP A 121 -7.85 14.40 7.27
N ARG A 122 -8.57 14.20 6.17
CA ARG A 122 -9.26 15.27 5.43
C ARG A 122 -10.21 16.08 6.31
N VAL A 123 -10.92 15.42 7.22
CA VAL A 123 -11.90 16.04 8.13
C VAL A 123 -11.33 16.39 9.51
N SER A 124 -10.16 15.88 9.86
CA SER A 124 -9.47 16.21 11.13
C SER A 124 -8.86 17.62 11.15
N GLU A 125 -8.64 18.15 12.36
CA GLU A 125 -8.05 19.47 12.62
C GLU A 125 -6.97 19.43 13.71
N GLY A 126 -6.21 20.54 13.82
CA GLY A 126 -5.25 20.74 14.90
C GLY A 126 -4.21 19.63 15.04
N SER A 127 -3.93 19.24 16.29
CA SER A 127 -2.92 18.23 16.61
C SER A 127 -3.23 16.83 16.07
N GLU A 128 -4.51 16.49 15.93
CA GLU A 128 -4.94 15.21 15.37
C GLU A 128 -4.64 15.12 13.88
N LYS A 129 -4.86 16.22 13.14
CA LYS A 129 -4.50 16.33 11.72
C LYS A 129 -3.01 16.11 11.50
N GLU A 130 -2.16 16.73 12.31
CA GLU A 130 -0.69 16.55 12.19
C GLU A 130 -0.26 15.12 12.56
N ALA A 131 -0.85 14.53 13.61
CA ALA A 131 -0.60 13.14 13.99
C ALA A 131 -0.95 12.17 12.86
N LEU A 132 -2.17 12.27 12.30
CA LEU A 132 -2.60 11.45 11.15
C LEU A 132 -1.71 11.68 9.93
N HIS A 133 -1.35 12.93 9.64
CA HIS A 133 -0.46 13.25 8.51
C HIS A 133 0.90 12.57 8.64
N SER A 134 1.45 12.51 9.86
CA SER A 134 2.72 11.80 10.09
C SER A 134 2.60 10.30 9.81
N LEU A 135 1.51 9.64 10.22
CA LEU A 135 1.26 8.22 9.94
C LEU A 135 1.06 7.95 8.44
N ILE A 136 0.30 8.82 7.76
CA ILE A 136 0.08 8.77 6.31
C ILE A 136 1.40 8.89 5.55
N LEU A 137 2.29 9.80 5.97
CA LEU A 137 3.61 9.95 5.36
C LEU A 137 4.49 8.71 5.57
N ILE A 138 4.45 8.09 6.75
CA ILE A 138 5.20 6.85 7.00
C ILE A 138 4.66 5.70 6.15
N ALA A 139 3.35 5.55 6.06
CA ALA A 139 2.73 4.56 5.18
C ALA A 139 3.14 4.81 3.71
N ALA A 140 3.09 6.05 3.23
CA ALA A 140 3.55 6.41 1.90
C ALA A 140 5.04 6.11 1.68
N ALA A 141 5.89 6.37 2.68
CA ALA A 141 7.31 6.03 2.61
C ALA A 141 7.53 4.53 2.46
N PHE A 142 6.78 3.71 3.20
CA PHE A 142 6.88 2.26 3.09
C PHE A 142 6.24 1.72 1.80
N VAL A 143 5.24 2.39 1.21
CA VAL A 143 4.81 2.10 -0.17
C VAL A 143 5.97 2.28 -1.15
N HIS A 144 6.75 3.36 -1.04
CA HIS A 144 7.94 3.56 -1.88
C HIS A 144 8.99 2.48 -1.64
N PHE A 145 9.22 2.09 -0.38
CA PHE A 145 10.11 0.97 -0.09
C PHE A 145 9.65 -0.31 -0.79
N GLN A 146 8.37 -0.69 -0.66
CA GLN A 146 7.78 -1.87 -1.31
C GLN A 146 7.85 -1.86 -2.84
N LYS A 147 8.03 -0.69 -3.45
CA LYS A 147 8.21 -0.50 -4.90
C LYS A 147 9.67 -0.64 -5.35
N GLY A 148 10.61 -0.86 -4.43
CA GLY A 148 12.05 -0.83 -4.71
C GLY A 148 12.61 0.59 -4.83
N GLU A 149 12.00 1.58 -4.16
CA GLU A 149 12.39 2.99 -4.21
C GLU A 149 12.93 3.48 -2.84
N PRO A 150 14.06 2.95 -2.33
CA PRO A 150 14.53 3.21 -0.97
C PRO A 150 14.91 4.68 -0.72
N ASP A 151 15.50 5.36 -1.70
CA ASP A 151 15.88 6.77 -1.56
C ASP A 151 14.64 7.67 -1.37
N ILE A 152 13.54 7.34 -2.07
CA ILE A 152 12.27 8.05 -1.93
C ILE A 152 11.67 7.75 -0.55
N CYS A 153 11.72 6.49 -0.11
CA CYS A 153 11.29 6.11 1.25
C CYS A 153 11.98 6.97 2.32
N LEU A 154 13.32 7.05 2.31
CA LEU A 154 14.09 7.85 3.27
C LEU A 154 13.72 9.34 3.24
N SER A 155 13.54 9.89 2.03
CA SER A 155 13.11 11.29 1.84
C SER A 155 11.73 11.57 2.45
N VAL A 156 10.77 10.65 2.26
CA VAL A 156 9.42 10.78 2.81
C VAL A 156 9.40 10.57 4.32
N LEU A 157 10.18 9.61 4.85
CA LEU A 157 10.34 9.41 6.29
C LEU A 157 10.87 10.67 6.98
N LYS A 158 11.87 11.34 6.39
CA LYS A 158 12.38 12.62 6.91
C LYS A 158 11.28 13.66 7.02
N ARG A 159 10.38 13.76 6.03
CA ARG A 159 9.22 14.67 6.08
C ARG A 159 8.20 14.28 7.15
N ALA A 160 8.00 12.98 7.40
CA ALA A 160 7.08 12.53 8.44
C ALA A 160 7.48 13.00 9.85
N THR A 161 8.79 13.03 10.15
CA THR A 161 9.30 13.45 11.47
C THR A 161 8.93 14.89 11.84
N THR A 162 8.73 15.77 10.85
CA THR A 162 8.36 17.17 11.08
C THR A 162 6.88 17.35 11.44
N ARG A 163 6.08 16.29 11.29
CA ARG A 163 4.63 16.27 11.53
C ARG A 163 4.25 15.50 12.79
N MET A 164 5.16 14.66 13.29
CA MET A 164 4.95 13.89 14.50
C MET A 164 4.73 14.80 15.72
N PRO A 165 3.70 14.56 16.54
CA PRO A 165 3.47 15.30 17.77
C PRO A 165 4.63 15.12 18.76
N MET A 166 4.87 16.13 19.59
CA MET A 166 5.93 16.14 20.61
C MET A 166 5.44 15.61 21.99
N GLY A 167 4.18 15.19 22.09
CA GLY A 167 3.54 14.78 23.35
C GLY A 167 2.32 13.88 23.12
N SER A 168 1.40 13.84 24.08
CA SER A 168 0.21 12.98 24.02
C SER A 168 -0.67 13.32 22.81
N SER A 169 -1.03 12.31 22.02
CA SER A 169 -2.00 12.40 20.94
C SER A 169 -3.29 11.67 21.33
N ARG A 170 -4.41 12.06 20.72
CA ARG A 170 -5.66 11.28 20.79
C ARG A 170 -5.60 10.00 19.94
N ILE A 171 -4.69 9.98 18.98
CA ILE A 171 -4.39 8.80 18.17
C ILE A 171 -3.65 7.79 19.06
N PRO A 172 -4.11 6.52 19.17
CA PRO A 172 -3.58 5.53 20.09
C PRO A 172 -2.29 4.89 19.55
N VAL A 173 -1.29 5.71 19.24
CA VAL A 173 0.03 5.32 18.74
C VAL A 173 1.10 5.96 19.61
N ASP A 174 2.14 5.19 19.95
CA ASP A 174 3.31 5.71 20.67
C ASP A 174 4.22 6.49 19.70
N PHE A 175 3.96 7.79 19.59
CA PHE A 175 4.76 8.69 18.74
C PHE A 175 6.21 8.85 19.20
N THR A 176 6.51 8.57 20.47
CA THR A 176 7.90 8.60 20.97
C THR A 176 8.66 7.42 20.40
N LYS A 177 8.09 6.22 20.50
CA LYS A 177 8.66 5.00 19.91
C LYS A 177 8.74 5.10 18.39
N LEU A 178 7.69 5.61 17.75
CA LEU A 178 7.63 5.80 16.30
C LEU A 178 8.75 6.73 15.80
N ARG A 179 9.00 7.84 16.51
CA ARG A 179 10.11 8.74 16.20
C ARG A 179 11.46 8.03 16.32
N GLN A 180 11.67 7.26 17.38
CA GLN A 180 12.92 6.49 17.56
C GLN A 180 13.15 5.49 16.42
N ASP A 181 12.09 4.80 15.96
CA ASP A 181 12.19 3.86 14.84
C ASP A 181 12.53 4.56 13.52
N VAL A 182 11.87 5.68 13.24
CA VAL A 182 12.16 6.47 12.03
C VAL A 182 13.58 7.06 12.08
N ASP A 183 14.00 7.62 13.22
CA ASP A 183 15.34 8.19 13.39
C ASP A 183 16.43 7.10 13.24
N SER A 184 16.19 5.89 13.74
CA SER A 184 17.10 4.74 13.54
C SER A 184 17.31 4.41 12.06
N ILE A 185 16.22 4.40 11.27
CA ILE A 185 16.28 4.18 9.82
C ILE A 185 17.05 5.32 9.14
N LEU A 186 16.73 6.57 9.46
CA LEU A 186 17.36 7.74 8.83
C LEU A 186 18.86 7.84 9.15
N ASN A 187 19.27 7.50 10.37
CA ASN A 187 20.66 7.56 10.79
C ASN A 187 21.50 6.41 10.21
N SER A 188 20.92 5.23 10.06
CA SER A 188 21.63 4.06 9.53
C SER A 188 21.57 3.95 8.00
N GLY A 189 20.58 4.59 7.36
CA GLY A 189 20.24 4.38 5.95
C GLY A 189 19.61 3.01 5.66
N ARG A 190 19.46 2.15 6.68
CA ARG A 190 18.91 0.81 6.54
C ARG A 190 17.42 0.84 6.86
N ILE A 191 16.60 0.60 5.84
CA ILE A 191 15.14 0.54 6.01
C ILE A 191 14.78 -0.75 6.74
N GLN A 192 14.09 -0.61 7.87
CA GLN A 192 13.51 -1.70 8.63
C GLN A 192 12.04 -1.39 8.87
N LEU A 193 11.16 -2.30 8.43
CA LEU A 193 9.73 -2.18 8.69
C LEU A 193 9.44 -2.38 10.18
N PHE A 194 8.43 -1.66 10.67
CA PHE A 194 7.96 -1.74 12.05
C PHE A 194 6.43 -1.74 12.08
N LYS A 195 5.87 -1.98 13.26
CA LYS A 195 4.44 -1.91 13.54
C LYS A 195 4.14 -0.67 14.39
N ILE A 196 2.93 -0.13 14.26
CA ILE A 196 2.42 1.01 15.02
C ILE A 196 1.28 0.61 15.95
#